data_AF-A0A4S0WFI6-F1
#
_entry.id   AF-A0A4S0WFI6-F1
#
_cell.length_a   1.000
_cell.length_b   1.000
_cell.length_c   1.000
_cell.angle_alpha   90.00
_cell.angle_beta   90.00
_cell.angle_gamma   90.00
#
_symmetry.space_group_name_H-M   'P 1'
#
loop_
_entity.id
_entity.type
_entity.pdbx_description
1 polymer ?
#
loop_
_entity_poly.entity_id
_entity_poly.type
_entity_poly.pdbx_seq_one_letter_code
_entity_poly.pdbx_strand_id
1 'polypeptide(L)'
;MLAFICLAGLVAAASTLFPATASAQQLRRCANEGGVCRLPYPTEVVYGARGRMTSRFFDRPVVRCSNRVFGDPAPGREKACYFVARGRGDYGGDNNYGDDDNYGGDDYGSRPGRGGWVPCAKEGDFCDFRGRAVVRYGARGQYTQDVFRNGVECSNDAFGEDPAPDVQKRCYVRQ
;
A
#
# COMPACT_ATOMS: atom_id res chain seq x y z
N MET A 1 -72.17 13.47 18.02
CA MET A 1 -71.53 14.42 17.09
C MET A 1 -70.83 15.45 17.99
N LEU A 2 -69.51 15.59 18.08
CA LEU A 2 -68.44 15.48 17.11
C LEU A 2 -67.19 14.80 17.70
N ALA A 3 -66.44 14.15 16.80
CA ALA A 3 -65.14 13.55 17.02
C ALA A 3 -64.02 14.62 17.05
N PHE A 4 -63.04 14.46 17.94
CA PHE A 4 -61.73 15.13 17.83
C PHE A 4 -60.67 14.07 17.52
N ILE A 5 -60.13 14.18 16.31
CA ILE A 5 -59.17 13.27 15.69
C ILE A 5 -57.73 13.77 15.97
N CYS A 6 -56.87 12.79 16.27
CA CYS A 6 -55.42 12.68 16.10
C CYS A 6 -54.49 13.90 16.32
N LEU A 7 -53.46 13.67 17.13
CA LEU A 7 -52.09 13.70 16.61
C LEU A 7 -51.19 12.74 17.42
N ALA A 8 -50.99 11.54 16.88
CA ALA A 8 -49.91 10.68 17.28
C ALA A 8 -48.59 11.34 16.84
N GLY A 9 -47.81 11.82 17.80
CA GLY A 9 -46.46 12.32 17.57
C GLY A 9 -45.54 11.16 17.21
N LEU A 10 -45.39 10.92 15.90
CA LEU A 10 -44.48 9.94 15.34
C LEU A 10 -43.07 10.53 15.39
N VAL A 11 -42.33 10.26 16.47
CA VAL A 11 -40.90 10.59 16.52
C VAL A 11 -40.19 9.61 15.60
N ALA A 12 -39.95 10.04 14.36
CA ALA A 12 -39.07 9.35 13.44
C ALA A 12 -37.65 9.40 14.04
N ALA A 13 -37.22 8.31 14.66
CA ALA A 13 -35.81 8.08 14.94
C ALA A 13 -35.10 7.93 13.58
N ALA A 14 -34.60 9.03 13.05
CA ALA A 14 -33.73 9.04 11.89
C ALA A 14 -32.39 8.42 12.33
N SER A 15 -32.29 7.10 12.22
CA SER A 15 -31.05 6.36 12.36
C SER A 15 -30.07 6.89 11.32
N THR A 16 -29.13 7.73 11.75
CA THR A 16 -28.00 8.20 10.94
C THR A 16 -27.13 6.99 10.61
N LEU A 17 -27.41 6.36 9.46
CA LEU A 17 -26.45 5.48 8.82
C LEU A 17 -25.26 6.34 8.40
N PHE A 18 -24.23 6.39 9.24
CA PHE A 18 -22.94 6.90 8.81
C PHE A 18 -22.51 6.06 7.60
N PRO A 19 -22.34 6.65 6.40
CA PRO A 19 -21.72 5.91 5.33
C PRO A 19 -20.32 5.54 5.82
N ALA A 20 -20.04 4.24 5.90
CA ALA A 20 -18.66 3.79 6.02
C ALA A 20 -17.93 4.41 4.83
N THR A 21 -17.08 5.41 5.08
CA THR A 21 -16.24 5.99 4.06
C THR A 21 -15.38 4.86 3.53
N ALA A 22 -15.78 4.28 2.40
CA ALA A 22 -14.94 3.38 1.65
C ALA A 22 -13.70 4.20 1.29
N SER A 23 -12.61 3.96 2.01
CA SER A 23 -11.32 4.57 1.74
C SER A 23 -10.95 4.16 0.31
N ALA A 24 -11.23 5.04 -0.64
CA ALA A 24 -10.79 4.89 -2.01
C ALA A 24 -9.26 4.97 -1.95
N GLN A 25 -8.62 3.81 -1.92
CA GLN A 25 -7.18 3.71 -2.03
C GLN A 25 -6.77 4.53 -3.26
N GLN A 26 -5.79 5.43 -3.10
CA GLN A 26 -5.36 6.31 -4.19
C GLN A 26 -4.66 5.47 -5.26
N LEU A 27 -5.43 4.94 -6.20
CA LEU A 27 -4.92 4.12 -7.29
C LEU A 27 -4.26 5.01 -8.34
N ARG A 28 -2.97 4.78 -8.58
CA ARG A 28 -2.23 5.46 -9.65
C ARG A 28 -1.96 4.50 -10.78
N ARG A 29 -2.43 4.84 -11.98
CA ARG A 29 -2.19 4.06 -13.20
C ARG A 29 -0.70 4.01 -13.51
N CYS A 30 -0.18 2.85 -13.92
CA CYS A 30 1.23 2.69 -14.26
C CYS A 30 1.50 1.98 -15.59
N ALA A 31 0.58 1.16 -16.10
CA ALA A 31 0.78 0.45 -17.37
C ALA A 31 -0.55 0.04 -18.02
N ASN A 32 -0.55 -0.03 -19.35
CA ASN A 32 -1.56 -0.78 -20.12
C ASN A 32 -1.31 -2.29 -19.98
N GLU A 33 -2.31 -3.12 -20.31
CA GLU A 33 -2.14 -4.57 -20.50
C GLU A 33 -1.00 -4.87 -21.49
N GLY A 34 -0.14 -5.82 -21.13
CA GLY A 34 1.12 -6.13 -21.82
C GLY A 34 2.31 -5.28 -21.40
N GLY A 35 2.09 -4.13 -20.77
CA GLY A 35 3.14 -3.21 -20.33
C GLY A 35 3.86 -3.61 -19.05
N VAL A 36 4.80 -2.76 -18.62
CA VAL A 36 5.60 -2.93 -17.40
C VAL A 36 5.26 -1.82 -16.41
N CYS A 37 4.80 -2.22 -15.22
CA CYS A 37 4.60 -1.31 -14.10
C CYS A 37 5.89 -1.25 -13.26
N ARG A 38 6.48 -0.05 -13.13
CA ARG A 38 7.61 0.21 -12.23
C ARG A 38 7.07 0.74 -10.91
N LEU A 39 7.29 0.00 -9.83
CA LEU A 39 6.79 0.33 -8.50
C LEU A 39 7.82 1.17 -7.75
N PRO A 40 7.42 2.32 -7.18
CA PRO A 40 8.31 3.16 -6.40
C PRO A 40 8.72 2.51 -5.06
N TYR A 41 7.87 1.63 -4.53
CA TYR A 41 8.03 0.91 -3.27
C TYR A 41 7.17 -0.36 -3.28
N PRO A 42 7.39 -1.31 -2.36
CA PRO A 42 6.51 -2.44 -2.15
C PRO A 42 5.05 -2.01 -1.93
N THR A 43 4.17 -2.42 -2.84
CA THR A 43 2.77 -2.01 -2.80
C THR A 43 1.87 -3.03 -3.52
N GLU A 44 0.58 -2.84 -3.32
CA GLU A 44 -0.45 -3.57 -4.02
C GLU A 44 -0.62 -3.03 -5.43
N VAL A 45 -0.63 -3.95 -6.41
CA VAL A 45 -0.92 -3.66 -7.81
C VAL A 45 -2.27 -4.26 -8.13
N VAL A 46 -3.14 -3.42 -8.66
CA VAL A 46 -4.49 -3.72 -9.10
C VAL A 46 -4.50 -3.79 -10.62
N TYR A 47 -5.09 -4.85 -11.18
CA TYR A 47 -5.19 -5.11 -12.61
C TYR A 47 -6.66 -5.32 -12.99
N GLY A 48 -7.13 -4.67 -14.05
CA GLY A 48 -8.50 -4.87 -14.52
C GLY A 48 -9.07 -3.72 -15.34
N ALA A 49 -10.39 -3.78 -15.57
CA ALA A 49 -11.12 -2.82 -16.38
C ALA A 49 -12.58 -2.68 -15.92
N ARG A 50 -13.12 -1.46 -16.00
CA ARG A 50 -14.57 -1.16 -15.80
C ARG A 50 -15.15 -1.80 -14.53
N GLY A 51 -14.44 -1.68 -13.40
CA GLY A 51 -14.87 -2.21 -12.09
C GLY A 51 -14.61 -3.70 -11.87
N ARG A 52 -14.17 -4.46 -12.88
CA ARG A 52 -13.71 -5.84 -12.73
C ARG A 52 -12.21 -5.87 -12.52
N MET A 53 -11.78 -5.99 -11.27
CA MET A 53 -10.40 -5.84 -10.84
C MET A 53 -9.92 -7.06 -10.04
N THR A 54 -8.63 -7.36 -10.12
CA THR A 54 -7.89 -8.27 -9.24
C THR A 54 -6.66 -7.55 -8.70
N SER A 55 -6.11 -8.00 -7.58
CA SER A 55 -4.98 -7.32 -6.93
C SER A 55 -4.01 -8.30 -6.31
N ARG A 56 -2.73 -7.91 -6.27
CA ARG A 56 -1.66 -8.66 -5.61
C ARG A 56 -0.62 -7.70 -5.04
N PHE A 57 -0.03 -8.06 -3.91
CA PHE A 57 1.09 -7.31 -3.32
C PHE A 57 2.41 -7.74 -3.95
N PHE A 58 3.26 -6.77 -4.26
CA PHE A 58 4.60 -7.00 -4.79
C PHE A 58 5.61 -6.22 -3.97
N ASP A 59 6.70 -6.88 -3.61
CA ASP A 59 7.85 -6.32 -2.92
C ASP A 59 9.04 -6.04 -3.85
N ARG A 60 8.84 -6.24 -5.15
CA ARG A 60 9.83 -6.02 -6.21
C ARG A 60 9.46 -4.81 -7.07
N PRO A 61 10.45 -4.10 -7.63
CA PRO A 61 10.22 -2.82 -8.32
C PRO A 61 9.59 -2.96 -9.71
N VAL A 62 9.51 -4.16 -10.28
CA VAL A 62 9.04 -4.36 -11.66
C VAL A 62 8.00 -5.46 -11.71
N VAL A 63 6.83 -5.13 -12.25
CA VAL A 63 5.69 -6.04 -12.42
C VAL A 63 5.20 -6.00 -13.86
N ARG A 64 5.10 -7.16 -14.50
CA ARG A 64 4.47 -7.28 -15.83
C ARG A 64 2.96 -7.17 -15.69
N CYS A 65 2.35 -6.20 -16.38
CA CYS A 65 0.91 -5.98 -16.36
C CYS A 65 0.20 -6.93 -17.32
N SER A 66 -0.19 -8.13 -16.86
CA SER A 66 -0.72 -9.14 -17.77
C SER A 66 -1.59 -10.20 -17.09
N ASN A 67 -2.41 -10.88 -17.89
CA ASN A 67 -3.19 -12.04 -17.47
C ASN A 67 -2.34 -13.16 -16.84
N ARG A 68 -1.07 -13.31 -17.25
CA ARG A 68 -0.17 -14.32 -16.67
C ARG A 68 0.14 -14.04 -15.20
N VAL A 69 0.22 -12.78 -14.79
CA VAL A 69 0.59 -12.39 -13.42
C VAL A 69 -0.63 -12.33 -12.50
N PHE A 70 -1.78 -11.93 -13.04
CA PHE A 70 -2.96 -11.56 -12.26
C PHE A 70 -4.19 -12.44 -12.51
N GLY A 71 -4.20 -13.27 -13.56
CA GLY A 71 -5.42 -13.82 -14.15
C GLY A 71 -6.14 -12.81 -15.04
N ASP A 72 -7.24 -13.21 -15.69
CA ASP A 72 -8.08 -12.29 -16.47
C ASP A 72 -9.36 -11.93 -15.71
N PRO A 73 -9.40 -10.77 -15.02
CA PRO A 73 -10.60 -10.32 -14.31
C PRO A 73 -11.69 -9.78 -15.25
N ALA A 74 -11.34 -9.40 -16.49
CA ALA A 74 -12.25 -8.73 -17.41
C ALA A 74 -12.05 -9.25 -18.85
N PRO A 75 -12.53 -10.47 -19.17
CA PRO A 75 -12.38 -11.06 -20.50
C PRO A 75 -12.96 -10.18 -21.62
N GLY A 76 -12.25 -10.09 -22.74
CA GLY A 76 -12.66 -9.28 -23.90
C GLY A 76 -12.58 -7.77 -23.67
N ARG A 77 -11.96 -7.31 -22.58
CA ARG A 77 -11.73 -5.89 -22.28
C ARG A 77 -10.23 -5.62 -22.13
N GLU A 78 -9.81 -4.47 -22.64
CA GLU A 78 -8.47 -3.94 -22.38
C GLU A 78 -8.34 -3.57 -20.92
N LYS A 79 -7.33 -4.14 -20.25
CA LYS A 79 -7.06 -3.91 -18.84
C LYS A 79 -5.89 -2.96 -18.65
N ALA A 80 -5.77 -2.43 -17.44
CA ALA A 80 -4.63 -1.62 -17.05
C ALA A 80 -4.21 -1.98 -15.62
N CYS A 81 -2.95 -1.69 -15.31
CA CYS A 81 -2.42 -1.79 -13.97
C CYS A 81 -2.41 -0.43 -13.29
N TYR A 82 -2.75 -0.48 -12.01
CA TYR A 82 -2.70 0.61 -11.06
C TYR A 82 -1.94 0.13 -9.83
N PHE A 83 -1.24 0.99 -9.13
CA PHE A 83 -0.70 0.66 -7.82
C PHE A 83 -1.30 1.56 -6.75
N VAL A 84 -1.33 1.06 -5.52
CA VAL A 84 -1.82 1.82 -4.37
C VAL A 84 -0.76 2.84 -3.94
N ALA A 85 -1.08 4.13 -4.08
CA ALA A 85 -0.24 5.22 -3.61
C ALA A 85 -0.31 5.35 -2.07
N ARG A 86 0.82 5.61 -1.41
CA ARG A 86 0.86 5.92 0.04
C ARG A 86 0.53 7.41 0.20
N GLY A 87 -0.47 7.74 1.01
CA GLY A 87 -1.03 9.09 1.16
C GLY A 87 -0.16 10.13 1.88
N ARG A 88 1.16 10.13 1.67
CA ARG A 88 1.96 11.35 1.83
C ARG A 88 1.97 12.02 0.45
N GLY A 89 1.34 13.20 0.35
CA GLY A 89 1.43 14.02 -0.85
C GLY A 89 2.89 14.22 -1.28
N ASP A 90 3.07 14.43 -2.59
CA ASP A 90 4.34 14.57 -3.32
C ASP A 90 4.93 13.22 -3.79
N TYR A 91 4.86 12.79 -5.06
CA TYR A 91 5.18 13.53 -6.28
C TYR A 91 4.02 13.60 -7.28
N GLY A 92 3.68 14.84 -7.64
CA GLY A 92 2.96 15.19 -8.86
C GLY A 92 3.93 15.41 -10.02
N GLY A 93 3.42 15.12 -11.22
CA GLY A 93 4.05 15.40 -12.51
C GLY A 93 5.17 14.42 -12.85
N ASP A 94 5.35 13.92 -14.06
CA ASP A 94 4.74 14.13 -15.37
C ASP A 94 5.53 13.21 -16.33
N ASN A 95 4.96 12.93 -17.50
CA ASN A 95 5.55 11.99 -18.44
C ASN A 95 6.78 12.60 -19.12
N ASN A 96 7.96 11.99 -19.00
CA ASN A 96 8.95 12.01 -20.07
C ASN A 96 9.82 10.75 -20.03
N TYR A 97 9.50 9.79 -20.91
CA TYR A 97 10.48 8.81 -21.37
C TYR A 97 11.35 9.54 -22.40
N GLY A 98 12.28 10.35 -21.88
CA GLY A 98 13.33 11.00 -22.65
C GLY A 98 14.59 10.20 -22.43
N ASP A 99 15.04 9.58 -23.51
CA ASP A 99 16.39 9.06 -23.66
C ASP A 99 17.39 10.23 -23.74
N ASP A 100 18.63 9.90 -23.42
CA ASP A 100 19.88 10.61 -23.69
C ASP A 100 20.52 11.63 -22.69
N ASP A 101 21.82 11.35 -22.51
CA ASP A 101 23.02 12.13 -22.23
C ASP A 101 23.31 12.91 -20.90
N ASN A 102 24.17 12.26 -20.09
CA ASN A 102 25.48 12.74 -19.58
C ASN A 102 25.61 14.14 -18.92
N TYR A 103 25.81 14.17 -17.60
CA TYR A 103 26.93 14.90 -16.98
C TYR A 103 27.23 14.37 -15.58
N GLY A 104 28.52 14.25 -15.25
CA GLY A 104 29.04 13.75 -13.97
C GLY A 104 28.80 14.69 -12.79
N GLY A 105 28.86 14.12 -11.59
CA GLY A 105 28.78 14.84 -10.32
C GLY A 105 28.51 13.89 -9.15
N ASP A 106 29.59 13.45 -8.52
CA ASP A 106 29.66 12.79 -7.22
C ASP A 106 28.92 13.59 -6.13
N ASP A 107 27.86 13.01 -5.57
CA ASP A 107 27.29 13.43 -4.28
C ASP A 107 26.67 12.22 -3.56
N TYR A 108 27.34 11.77 -2.50
CA TYR A 108 26.81 10.79 -1.56
C TYR A 108 25.76 11.47 -0.66
N GLY A 109 24.55 11.62 -1.20
CA GLY A 109 23.40 12.16 -0.49
C GLY A 109 22.10 11.48 -0.95
N SER A 110 21.59 10.60 -0.11
CA SER A 110 20.16 10.25 0.03
C SER A 110 19.26 10.46 -1.19
N ARG A 111 19.19 9.47 -2.09
CA ARG A 111 18.03 9.27 -2.96
C ARG A 111 17.02 8.37 -2.23
N PRO A 112 15.95 8.90 -1.59
CA PRO A 112 14.85 8.07 -1.10
C PRO A 112 14.03 7.64 -2.32
N GLY A 113 14.50 6.63 -3.05
CA GLY A 113 13.94 6.32 -4.36
C GLY A 113 13.93 4.87 -4.79
N ARG A 114 14.49 3.92 -4.02
CA ARG A 114 14.37 2.49 -4.32
C ARG A 114 14.46 1.62 -3.06
N GLY A 115 13.35 1.02 -2.64
CA GLY A 115 13.37 -0.28 -1.96
C GLY A 115 14.00 -0.30 -0.56
N GLY A 116 14.32 0.85 0.02
CA GLY A 116 15.16 0.99 1.20
C GLY A 116 14.44 0.67 2.50
N TRP A 117 15.19 0.32 3.54
CA TRP A 117 14.66 0.04 4.87
C TRP A 117 14.70 1.28 5.74
N VAL A 118 13.54 1.74 6.19
CA VAL A 118 13.41 2.92 7.04
C VAL A 118 13.03 2.48 8.46
N PRO A 119 13.80 2.86 9.50
CA PRO A 119 13.48 2.48 10.88
C PRO A 119 12.14 3.06 11.31
N CYS A 120 11.33 2.28 12.03
CA CYS A 120 10.01 2.72 12.51
C CYS A 120 9.79 2.57 14.01
N ALA A 121 10.34 1.53 14.65
CA ALA A 121 10.11 1.25 16.07
C ALA A 121 11.30 0.49 16.67
N LYS A 122 11.63 0.75 17.94
CA LYS A 122 12.54 -0.12 18.72
C LYS A 122 11.79 -1.39 19.12
N GLU A 123 12.52 -2.42 19.53
CA GLU A 123 11.93 -3.61 20.14
C GLU A 123 11.02 -3.22 21.33
N GLY A 124 9.79 -3.76 21.32
CA GLY A 124 8.73 -3.43 22.28
C GLY A 124 7.85 -2.23 21.91
N ASP A 125 8.21 -1.43 20.90
CA ASP A 125 7.39 -0.30 20.43
C ASP A 125 6.50 -0.69 19.23
N PHE A 126 5.49 0.12 18.93
CA PHE A 126 4.60 -0.06 17.77
C PHE A 126 5.15 0.63 16.51
N CYS A 127 5.30 -0.13 15.42
CA CYS A 127 5.67 0.37 14.11
C CYS A 127 4.42 0.77 13.32
N ASP A 128 4.04 2.06 13.31
CA ASP A 128 2.88 2.53 12.55
C ASP A 128 3.20 2.78 11.07
N PHE A 129 2.39 2.21 10.19
CA PHE A 129 2.39 2.50 8.75
C PHE A 129 0.99 2.23 8.19
N ARG A 130 0.64 2.86 7.07
CA ARG A 130 -0.67 2.68 6.44
C ARG A 130 -0.63 1.69 5.29
N GLY A 131 -1.67 0.86 5.18
CA GLY A 131 -1.78 -0.14 4.11
C GLY A 131 -0.89 -1.35 4.37
N ARG A 132 -0.56 -2.10 3.32
CA ARG A 132 0.34 -3.25 3.41
C ARG A 132 1.79 -2.81 3.22
N ALA A 133 2.70 -3.33 4.03
CA ALA A 133 4.12 -3.09 3.88
C ALA A 133 4.94 -4.30 4.30
N VAL A 134 6.10 -4.48 3.67
CA VAL A 134 7.11 -5.43 4.17
C VAL A 134 7.81 -4.76 5.34
N VAL A 135 7.84 -5.45 6.48
CA VAL A 135 8.56 -5.03 7.68
C VAL A 135 9.63 -6.06 7.96
N ARG A 136 10.82 -5.60 8.37
CA ARG A 136 11.85 -6.47 8.93
C ARG A 136 12.11 -6.14 10.39
N TYR A 137 12.45 -7.15 11.15
CA TYR A 137 12.79 -7.07 12.56
C TYR A 137 14.13 -7.76 12.81
N GLY A 138 15.01 -7.11 13.58
CA GLY A 138 16.33 -7.67 13.90
C GLY A 138 17.42 -6.64 14.14
N ALA A 139 18.66 -7.11 14.21
CA ALA A 139 19.85 -6.32 14.49
C ALA A 139 21.11 -6.95 13.88
N ARG A 140 22.17 -6.15 13.71
CA ARG A 140 23.52 -6.61 13.31
C ARG A 140 23.55 -7.53 12.07
N GLY A 141 22.68 -7.27 11.09
CA GLY A 141 22.61 -8.06 9.85
C GLY A 141 21.71 -9.30 9.92
N GLN A 142 21.22 -9.66 11.10
CA GLN A 142 20.28 -10.76 11.30
C GLN A 142 18.86 -10.19 11.36
N TYR A 143 18.02 -10.59 10.40
CA TYR A 143 16.66 -10.05 10.25
C TYR A 143 15.68 -11.13 9.80
N THR A 144 14.48 -11.09 10.37
CA THR A 144 13.30 -11.77 9.85
C THR A 144 12.36 -10.74 9.21
N GLN A 145 11.51 -11.15 8.26
CA GLN A 145 10.65 -10.26 7.49
C GLN A 145 9.26 -10.84 7.29
N ASP A 146 8.25 -9.98 7.34
CA ASP A 146 6.89 -10.36 6.96
C ASP A 146 6.09 -9.14 6.43
N VAL A 147 4.89 -9.38 5.92
CA VAL A 147 3.99 -8.38 5.36
C VAL A 147 2.84 -8.13 6.31
N PHE A 148 2.86 -6.97 6.94
CA PHE A 148 1.84 -6.53 7.87
C PHE A 148 0.91 -5.49 7.23
N ARG A 149 -0.22 -5.21 7.90
CA ARG A 149 -1.20 -4.21 7.47
C ARG A 149 -1.50 -3.24 8.61
N ASN A 150 -1.40 -1.95 8.32
CA ASN A 150 -1.73 -0.87 9.26
C ASN A 150 -0.88 -0.86 10.55
N GLY A 151 0.37 -1.32 10.46
CA GLY A 151 1.29 -1.38 11.59
C GLY A 151 1.58 -2.80 12.08
N VAL A 152 2.54 -2.89 13.00
CA VAL A 152 2.93 -4.13 13.69
C VAL A 152 3.64 -3.81 15.01
N GLU A 153 3.45 -4.62 16.03
CA GLU A 153 4.28 -4.57 17.24
C GLU A 153 5.69 -5.09 16.93
N CYS A 154 6.72 -4.36 17.37
CA CYS A 154 8.09 -4.73 17.09
C CYS A 154 8.62 -5.76 18.10
N SER A 155 8.22 -7.03 17.97
CA SER A 155 8.51 -8.09 18.95
C SER A 155 8.80 -9.45 18.32
N ASN A 156 9.41 -10.36 19.09
CA ASN A 156 9.64 -11.74 18.66
C ASN A 156 8.32 -12.45 18.31
N ASP A 157 7.25 -12.21 19.10
CA ASP A 157 5.95 -12.84 18.91
C ASP A 157 5.29 -12.45 17.57
N ALA A 158 5.40 -11.17 17.19
CA ALA A 158 4.82 -10.68 15.94
C ALA A 158 5.49 -11.31 14.69
N PHE A 159 6.75 -11.71 14.81
CA PHE A 159 7.52 -12.32 13.72
C PHE A 159 7.75 -13.84 13.91
N GLY A 160 7.28 -14.43 15.02
CA GLY A 160 7.37 -15.85 15.33
C GLY A 160 8.75 -16.36 15.78
N GLU A 161 9.78 -15.51 15.83
CA GLU A 161 11.14 -15.88 16.20
C GLU A 161 11.96 -14.69 16.73
N ASP A 162 13.05 -14.98 17.46
CA ASP A 162 14.09 -14.00 17.74
C ASP A 162 15.23 -14.14 16.71
N PRO A 163 15.36 -13.22 15.74
CA PRO A 163 16.40 -13.31 14.72
C PRO A 163 17.79 -12.96 15.26
N ALA A 164 17.91 -12.29 16.40
CA ALA A 164 19.17 -11.83 16.97
C ALA A 164 19.16 -11.89 18.51
N PRO A 165 19.36 -13.09 19.10
CA PRO A 165 19.37 -13.28 20.54
C PRO A 165 20.41 -12.41 21.26
N ASP A 166 20.11 -12.03 22.51
CA ASP A 166 20.95 -11.19 23.38
C ASP A 166 21.30 -9.80 22.81
N VAL A 167 20.59 -9.34 21.78
CA VAL A 167 20.77 -8.04 21.14
C VAL A 167 19.43 -7.31 21.05
N GLN A 168 19.45 -5.99 21.33
CA GLN A 168 18.28 -5.14 21.12
C GLN A 168 18.00 -4.98 19.63
N LYS A 169 16.77 -5.31 19.23
CA LYS A 169 16.31 -5.30 17.85
C LYS A 169 15.54 -4.03 17.52
N ARG A 170 15.28 -3.84 16.23
CA ARG A 170 14.53 -2.70 15.69
C ARG A 170 13.74 -3.13 14.46
N CYS A 171 12.59 -2.51 14.27
CA CYS A 171 11.76 -2.70 13.09
C CYS A 171 12.05 -1.65 12.02
N TYR A 172 11.96 -2.08 10.77
CA TYR A 172 12.13 -1.23 9.61
C TYR A 172 11.07 -1.55 8.57
N VAL A 173 10.49 -0.52 7.96
CA VAL A 173 9.53 -0.66 6.84
C VAL A 173 10.25 -0.47 5.52
N ARG A 174 9.89 -1.29 4.53
CA ARG A 174 10.41 -1.14 3.16
C ARG A 174 9.67 -0.04 2.38
N GLN A 175 10.44 0.94 1.90
CA GLN A 175 10.02 2.00 0.98
C GLN A 175 10.52 1.71 -0.44
#